data_AF-G9L4B1-F1
#
_entry.id   AF-G9L4B1-F1
#
_cell.length_a   1.000
_cell.length_b   1.000
_cell.length_c   1.000
_cell.angle_alpha   90.00
_cell.angle_beta   90.00
_cell.angle_gamma   90.00
#
_symmetry.space_group_name_H-M   'P 1'
#
loop_
_entity.id
_entity.type
_entity.pdbx_description
1 polymer ?
#
loop_
_entity_poly.entity_id
_entity_poly.type
_entity_poly.pdbx_seq_one_letter_code
_entity_poly.pdbx_strand_id
1 'polypeptide(L)'
;TLTSQEHTLEVGAEESMWEILHRYLPYNAHAASYTWKYEGKKLNMDFTLEENGIRDEGEEFDSLNMDGALYTPAILLYFNDDLTE
;
A
#
# COMPACT_ATOMS: atom_id res chain seq x y z
N THR A 1 -9.09 1.42 10.51
CA THR A 1 -9.80 0.89 9.33
C THR A 1 -11.03 0.12 9.80
N LEU A 2 -12.04 -0.09 8.94
CA LEU A 2 -13.36 -0.63 9.33
C LEU A 2 -13.28 -1.98 10.06
N THR A 3 -12.31 -2.84 9.71
CA THR A 3 -12.14 -4.18 10.29
C THR A 3 -10.88 -4.36 11.14
N SER A 4 -10.02 -3.34 11.25
CA SER A 4 -8.69 -3.41 11.90
C SER A 4 -7.80 -4.57 11.44
N GLN A 5 -7.98 -5.05 10.20
CA GLN A 5 -7.13 -6.07 9.60
C GLN A 5 -5.88 -5.43 8.99
N GLU A 6 -4.74 -6.10 9.17
CA GLU A 6 -3.43 -5.68 8.69
C GLU A 6 -2.74 -6.86 8.00
N HIS A 7 -2.11 -6.59 6.85
CA HIS A 7 -1.36 -7.59 6.08
C HIS A 7 -0.10 -6.93 5.52
N THR A 8 1.06 -7.54 5.79
CA THR A 8 2.33 -7.13 5.22
C THR A 8 2.54 -7.86 3.89
N LEU A 9 2.91 -7.13 2.85
CA LEU A 9 3.22 -7.67 1.53
C LEU A 9 4.66 -7.31 1.16
N GLU A 10 5.39 -8.28 0.63
CA GLU A 10 6.66 -8.04 -0.06
C GLU A 10 6.37 -7.85 -1.55
N VAL A 11 6.78 -6.71 -2.09
CA VAL A 11 6.48 -6.26 -3.46
C VAL A 11 7.75 -5.70 -4.09
N GLY A 12 7.88 -5.80 -5.41
CA GLY A 12 8.94 -5.18 -6.17
C GLY A 12 8.71 -3.67 -6.33
N ALA A 13 9.79 -2.89 -6.34
CA ALA A 13 9.74 -1.44 -6.46
C ALA A 13 9.12 -0.95 -7.79
N GLU A 14 9.23 -1.76 -8.85
CA GLU A 14 8.69 -1.46 -10.19
C GLU A 14 7.22 -1.90 -10.35
N GLU A 15 6.62 -2.55 -9.36
CA GLU A 15 5.21 -2.96 -9.43
C GLU A 15 4.28 -1.74 -9.33
N SER A 16 3.29 -1.70 -10.21
CA SER A 16 2.17 -0.77 -10.12
C SER A 16 1.27 -1.11 -8.93
N MET A 17 0.52 -0.12 -8.45
CA MET A 17 -0.50 -0.34 -7.42
C MET A 17 -1.58 -1.37 -7.83
N TRP A 18 -1.83 -1.57 -9.14
CA TRP A 18 -2.67 -2.65 -9.64
C TRP A 18 -2.10 -4.05 -9.37
N GLU A 19 -0.80 -4.25 -9.61
CA GLU A 19 -0.11 -5.51 -9.34
C GLU A 19 -0.08 -5.81 -7.84
N ILE A 20 0.15 -4.77 -7.02
CA ILE A 20 0.09 -4.87 -5.56
C ILE A 20 -1.33 -5.25 -5.10
N LEU A 21 -2.38 -4.63 -5.67
CA LEU A 21 -3.77 -5.01 -5.39
C LEU A 21 -4.01 -6.49 -5.74
N HIS A 22 -3.54 -6.98 -6.88
CA HIS A 22 -3.70 -8.38 -7.27
C HIS A 22 -3.12 -9.36 -6.23
N ARG A 23 -1.98 -9.03 -5.61
CA ARG A 23 -1.40 -9.80 -4.50
C ARG A 23 -2.22 -9.71 -3.21
N TYR A 24 -2.96 -8.62 -3.01
CA TYR A 24 -3.79 -8.39 -1.82
C TYR A 24 -5.19 -9.02 -1.91
N LEU A 25 -5.73 -9.23 -3.12
CA LEU A 25 -7.07 -9.81 -3.33
C LEU A 25 -7.37 -11.12 -2.57
N PRO A 26 -6.42 -12.04 -2.32
CA PRO A 26 -6.67 -13.23 -1.50
C PRO A 26 -7.10 -12.94 -0.06
N TYR A 27 -6.72 -11.77 0.48
CA TYR A 27 -7.11 -11.33 1.82
C TYR A 27 -8.43 -10.56 1.83
N ASN A 28 -8.71 -9.84 0.75
CA ASN A 28 -9.97 -9.13 0.55
C ASN A 28 -10.32 -9.05 -0.95
N ALA A 29 -11.24 -9.91 -1.38
CA ALA A 29 -11.68 -10.00 -2.78
C ALA A 29 -12.34 -8.71 -3.31
N HIS A 30 -12.82 -7.85 -2.42
CA HIS A 30 -13.49 -6.59 -2.77
C HIS A 30 -12.55 -5.37 -2.71
N ALA A 31 -11.25 -5.58 -2.46
CA ALA A 31 -10.29 -4.48 -2.30
C ALA A 31 -10.13 -3.60 -3.55
N ALA A 32 -10.52 -4.08 -4.73
CA ALA A 32 -10.54 -3.30 -5.96
C ALA A 32 -11.57 -2.15 -5.92
N SER A 33 -12.64 -2.30 -5.15
CA SER A 33 -13.68 -1.28 -4.98
C SER A 33 -13.36 -0.28 -3.87
N TYR A 34 -12.24 -0.45 -3.16
CA TYR A 34 -11.87 0.37 -2.00
C TYR A 34 -10.99 1.54 -2.45
N THR A 35 -10.99 2.63 -1.70
CA THR A 35 -10.06 3.74 -1.93
C THR A 35 -8.76 3.50 -1.16
N TRP A 36 -7.66 3.35 -1.89
CA TRP A 36 -6.31 3.19 -1.35
C TRP A 36 -5.69 4.56 -1.04
N LYS A 37 -5.13 4.72 0.16
CA LYS A 37 -4.52 5.98 0.61
C LYS A 37 -3.21 5.78 1.34
N TYR A 38 -2.26 6.66 1.09
CA TYR A 38 -1.03 6.81 1.87
C TYR A 38 -1.00 8.22 2.45
N GLU A 39 -0.75 8.35 3.75
CA GLU A 39 -0.75 9.64 4.47
C GLU A 39 -1.98 10.54 4.16
N GLY A 40 -3.15 9.91 4.00
CA GLY A 40 -4.40 10.61 3.68
C GLY A 40 -4.59 11.01 2.21
N LYS A 41 -3.56 10.85 1.36
CA LYS A 41 -3.63 11.10 -0.09
C LYS A 41 -4.09 9.85 -0.83
N LYS A 42 -4.97 10.01 -1.82
CA LYS A 42 -5.42 8.91 -2.68
C LYS A 42 -4.27 8.48 -3.60
N LEU A 43 -4.04 7.17 -3.68
CA LEU A 43 -3.05 6.60 -4.59
C LEU A 43 -3.60 6.52 -6.02
N ASN A 44 -2.72 6.73 -6.99
CA ASN A 44 -2.97 6.41 -8.38
C ASN A 44 -2.64 4.92 -8.62
N MET A 45 -3.60 4.17 -9.13
CA MET A 45 -3.49 2.72 -9.30
C MET A 45 -2.55 2.32 -10.44
N ASP A 46 -2.35 3.19 -11.42
CA ASP A 46 -1.46 2.96 -12.56
C ASP A 46 0.02 3.26 -12.26
N PHE A 47 0.30 3.83 -11.08
CA PHE A 47 1.64 4.27 -10.67
C PHE A 47 2.29 3.28 -9.72
N THR A 48 3.62 3.29 -9.66
CA THR A 48 4.40 2.55 -8.66
C THR A 48 4.27 3.18 -7.26
N LEU A 49 4.83 2.52 -6.25
CA LEU A 49 4.92 3.09 -4.89
C LEU A 49 5.68 4.42 -4.90
N GLU A 50 6.84 4.48 -5.57
CA GLU A 50 7.68 5.67 -5.62
C GLU A 50 6.99 6.85 -6.34
N GLU A 51 6.33 6.58 -7.47
CA GLU A 51 5.56 7.59 -8.22
C GLU A 51 4.38 8.14 -7.42
N ASN A 52 3.82 7.33 -6.51
CA ASN A 52 2.82 7.72 -5.53
C ASN A 52 3.40 8.48 -4.32
N GLY A 53 4.73 8.65 -4.25
CA GLY A 53 5.43 9.31 -3.16
C GLY A 53 5.76 8.42 -1.97
N ILE A 54 5.64 7.10 -2.12
CA ILE A 54 6.05 6.10 -1.12
C ILE A 54 7.45 5.61 -1.53
N ARG A 55 8.48 6.23 -0.97
CA ARG A 55 9.88 5.88 -1.30
C ARG A 55 10.35 4.70 -0.48
N ASP A 56 11.29 3.96 -1.06
CA ASP A 56 12.12 3.05 -0.29
C ASP A 56 13.17 3.87 0.47
N GLU A 57 13.08 3.84 1.80
CA GLU A 57 13.99 4.55 2.70
C GLU A 57 15.12 3.65 3.22
N GLY A 58 15.21 2.40 2.72
CA GLY A 58 16.21 1.41 3.17
C GLY A 58 17.65 1.92 3.10
N GLU A 59 18.04 2.54 1.98
CA GLU A 59 19.39 3.10 1.82
C GLU A 59 19.68 4.25 2.81
N GLU A 60 18.66 5.07 3.11
CA GLU A 60 18.79 6.17 4.07
C GLU A 60 18.96 5.62 5.49
N PHE A 61 18.15 4.63 5.88
CA PHE A 61 18.27 3.96 7.18
C PHE A 61 19.64 3.30 7.36
N ASP A 62 20.14 2.61 6.34
CA ASP A 62 21.47 1.99 6.36
C ASP A 62 22.56 3.05 6.56
N SER A 63 22.47 4.19 5.85
CA SER A 63 23.43 5.28 5.95
C SER A 63 23.46 5.92 7.35
N LEU A 64 22.30 5.95 8.02
CA LEU A 64 22.12 6.50 9.37
C LEU A 64 22.36 5.44 10.47
N ASN A 65 22.72 4.20 10.09
CA ASN A 65 22.87 3.06 10.99
C ASN A 65 21.60 2.81 11.84
N MET A 66 20.45 3.00 11.21
CA MET A 66 19.13 2.72 11.75
C MET A 66 18.68 1.33 11.32
N ASP A 67 17.90 0.65 12.16
CA ASP A 67 17.31 -0.63 11.79
C ASP A 67 16.14 -0.39 10.82
N GLY A 68 16.40 -0.59 9.53
CA GLY A 68 15.40 -0.43 8.46
C GLY A 68 14.20 -1.36 8.58
N ALA A 69 14.28 -2.42 9.40
CA ALA A 69 13.12 -3.28 9.68
C ALA A 69 12.07 -2.61 10.58
N LEU A 70 12.40 -1.46 11.19
CA LEU A 70 11.49 -0.74 12.09
C LEU A 70 10.42 0.07 11.36
N TYR A 71 10.58 0.30 10.05
CA TYR A 71 9.66 1.09 9.27
C TYR A 71 9.15 0.32 8.06
N THR A 72 7.84 0.12 8.01
CA THR A 72 7.15 -0.38 6.82
C THR A 72 6.04 0.61 6.48
N PRO A 73 6.01 1.19 5.27
CA PRO A 73 4.99 2.16 4.90
C PRO A 73 3.60 1.51 4.93
N ALA A 74 2.64 2.18 5.57
CA ALA A 74 1.28 1.67 5.74
C ALA A 74 0.31 2.31 4.74
N ILE A 75 -0.33 1.48 3.92
CA ILE A 75 -1.40 1.91 3.00
C ILE A 75 -2.76 1.58 3.64
N LEU A 76 -3.61 2.60 3.73
CA LEU A 76 -4.94 2.51 4.34
C LEU A 76 -5.98 2.30 3.25
N LEU A 77 -6.79 1.24 3.41
CA LEU A 77 -7.93 0.97 2.55
C LEU A 77 -9.22 1.48 3.18
N TYR A 78 -9.94 2.30 2.43
CA TYR A 78 -11.23 2.86 2.83
C TYR A 78 -12.33 2.20 2.01
N PHE A 79 -13.28 1.58 2.71
CA PHE A 79 -14.51 1.09 2.09
C PHE A 79 -15.25 2.26 1.45
N ASN A 80 -15.63 2.10 0.19
CA ASN A 80 -16.54 3.01 -0.48
C ASN A 80 -17.94 2.42 -0.33
N ASP A 81 -18.89 3.18 0.20
CA ASP A 81 -20.31 2.79 0.28
C ASP A 81 -20.99 2.90 -1.09
N ASP A 82 -20.37 2.27 -2.09
CA ASP A 82 -20.94 2.14 -3.42
C ASP A 82 -21.86 0.91 -3.39
N LEU A 83 -23.16 1.15 -3.49
CA LEU A 83 -24.19 0.12 -3.66
C LEU A 83 -24.03 -0.55 -5.04
N THR A 84 -23.00 -1.36 -5.22
CA THR A 84 -22.93 -2.29 -6.32
C THR A 84 -22.70 -3.69 -5.75
N GLU A 85 -23.79 -4.46 -5.79
CA GLU A 85 -23.87 -5.89 -5.48
C GLU A 85 -22.91 -6.75 -6.32
#